data_AF-A0A2J1DXW1-F1
#
_entry.id   AF-A0A2J1DXW1-F1
#
_cell.length_a   1.000
_cell.length_b   1.000
_cell.length_c   1.000
_cell.angle_alpha   90.00
_cell.angle_beta   90.00
_cell.angle_gamma   90.00
#
_symmetry.space_group_name_H-M   'P 1'
#
loop_
_entity.id
_entity.type
_entity.pdbx_description
1 polymer ?
#
loop_
_entity_poly.entity_id
_entity_poly.type
_entity_poly.pdbx_seq_one_letter_code
_entity_poly.pdbx_strand_id
1 'polypeptide(L)'
;MFSSDELRENYLKFFEEKGHKRIASSSLIPHNDPTLLLTTAGMVQFKPYYLGVAKPENPRMASCQKCFRTTDIESVGDASHLTLFEMLGNFSIGNYFKKEAIAWAWEYVTQRLNIPAERLWITVYLDDDEAIALWKEQGVPENRIVRLGAADNFWGPAGDSGPCGPCSEIHYDFGQETGCGKADCNPSCKCGRFCEIWNLVFVQFNQDKSGKRQNLPAPSIDTGMGLERLTILMQSKKNVYETDIFAPIVEKACLLSGRKYGCDAATDRALRIVSEHSRGITFLIADGVIPDKAGRGYVLRRLLRRAVLFGRRLGLERPFLVDMAGAVINRMSGIYPELKKRQTYVLEMIASEEARFSETLATGLELLEEIVRQTKGGRISGQDAFKLYDTYGFPVEMTTEIAAEKGLSVDLDGFESEMEIQRTKARSSRKFSFDAAATAEAVKNMRHAEKTCFVIRTCHSEINY
;
A
#
# COMPACT_ATOMS: atom_id res chain seq x y z
N MET A 1 26.52 -7.15 -5.60
CA MET A 1 25.15 -6.75 -5.95
C MET A 1 24.28 -7.27 -4.83
N PHE A 2 23.61 -6.40 -4.08
CA PHE A 2 22.89 -6.83 -2.88
C PHE A 2 21.59 -7.57 -3.26
N SER A 3 21.34 -8.72 -2.65
CA SER A 3 19.99 -9.32 -2.61
C SER A 3 19.07 -8.49 -1.71
N SER A 4 17.75 -8.64 -1.83
CA SER A 4 16.82 -7.96 -0.93
C SER A 4 17.01 -8.36 0.53
N ASP A 5 17.43 -9.61 0.76
CA ASP A 5 17.64 -10.15 2.09
C ASP A 5 18.92 -9.56 2.71
N GLU A 6 19.96 -9.39 1.89
CA GLU A 6 21.18 -8.67 2.29
C GLU A 6 20.90 -7.18 2.54
N LEU A 7 20.05 -6.52 1.74
CA LEU A 7 19.66 -5.12 1.97
C LEU A 7 18.93 -4.94 3.30
N ARG A 8 17.96 -5.82 3.58
CA ARG A 8 17.23 -5.81 4.85
C ARG A 8 18.18 -5.96 6.03
N GLU A 9 19.06 -6.96 6.01
CA GLU A 9 20.02 -7.19 7.08
C GLU A 9 21.04 -6.05 7.19
N ASN A 10 21.54 -5.55 6.06
CA ASN A 10 22.50 -4.46 6.02
C ASN A 10 21.94 -3.17 6.63
N TYR A 11 20.69 -2.84 6.35
CA TYR A 11 19.99 -1.69 6.94
C TYR A 11 19.82 -1.85 8.45
N LEU A 12 19.26 -2.98 8.90
CA LEU A 12 18.99 -3.20 10.32
C LEU A 12 20.28 -3.20 11.13
N LYS A 13 21.33 -3.85 10.64
CA LYS A 13 22.65 -3.86 11.26
C LYS A 13 23.29 -2.47 11.31
N PHE A 14 23.15 -1.68 10.25
CA PHE A 14 23.65 -0.30 10.24
C PHE A 14 23.05 0.54 11.37
N PHE A 15 21.73 0.42 11.61
CA PHE A 15 21.10 1.16 12.71
C PHE A 15 21.36 0.55 14.10
N GLU A 16 21.57 -0.76 14.20
CA GLU A 16 22.10 -1.37 15.44
C GLU A 16 23.48 -0.81 15.80
N GLU A 17 24.37 -0.59 14.81
CA GLU A 17 25.67 0.07 14.98
C GLU A 17 25.51 1.52 15.49
N LYS A 18 24.34 2.17 15.31
CA LYS A 18 23.98 3.51 15.83
C LYS A 18 23.19 3.47 17.16
N GLY A 19 23.03 2.28 17.74
CA GLY A 19 22.38 2.07 19.04
C GLY A 19 20.86 1.87 18.97
N HIS A 20 20.29 1.64 17.79
CA HIS A 20 18.87 1.30 17.65
C HIS A 20 18.60 -0.14 18.07
N LYS A 21 17.49 -0.36 18.76
CA LYS A 21 16.95 -1.71 19.00
C LYS A 21 16.25 -2.20 17.74
N ARG A 22 16.64 -3.37 17.23
CA ARG A 22 15.90 -4.04 16.15
C ARG A 22 14.55 -4.52 16.66
N ILE A 23 13.48 -4.05 16.03
CA ILE A 23 12.09 -4.41 16.34
C ILE A 23 11.54 -5.26 15.19
N ALA A 24 10.90 -6.37 15.53
CA ALA A 24 10.25 -7.24 14.56
C ALA A 24 9.06 -6.52 13.89
N SER A 25 8.79 -6.83 12.62
CA SER A 25 7.60 -6.35 11.93
C SER A 25 6.33 -6.69 12.71
N SER A 26 5.45 -5.71 12.92
CA SER A 26 4.10 -5.96 13.43
C SER A 26 3.23 -6.64 12.37
N SER A 27 2.07 -7.16 12.79
CA SER A 27 1.03 -7.64 11.89
C SER A 27 0.53 -6.55 10.93
N LEU A 28 0.03 -6.95 9.78
CA LEU A 28 -0.77 -6.11 8.88
C LEU A 28 -2.10 -5.68 9.50
N ILE A 29 -2.57 -6.38 10.54
CA ILE A 29 -3.74 -5.97 11.33
C ILE A 29 -3.25 -5.11 12.50
N PRO A 30 -3.52 -3.79 12.52
CA PRO A 30 -3.11 -2.93 13.61
C PRO A 30 -3.75 -3.37 14.92
N HIS A 31 -2.94 -3.48 15.97
CA HIS A 31 -3.42 -3.83 17.31
C HIS A 31 -3.93 -2.56 18.02
N ASN A 32 -5.17 -2.61 18.53
CA ASN A 32 -5.81 -1.50 19.27
C ASN A 32 -5.89 -0.15 18.53
N ASP A 33 -5.87 -0.14 17.19
CA ASP A 33 -6.12 1.07 16.40
C ASP A 33 -7.37 0.89 15.50
N PRO A 34 -8.54 1.41 15.91
CA PRO A 34 -9.76 1.32 15.11
C PRO A 34 -9.78 2.29 13.92
N THR A 35 -8.82 3.23 13.84
CA THR A 35 -8.75 4.24 12.76
C THR A 35 -8.04 3.71 11.52
N LEU A 36 -7.24 2.65 11.65
CA LEU A 36 -6.45 2.08 10.55
C LEU A 36 -6.98 0.72 10.10
N LEU A 37 -7.22 0.61 8.79
CA LEU A 37 -7.66 -0.63 8.18
C LEU A 37 -6.52 -1.65 8.17
N LEU A 38 -5.35 -1.30 7.67
CA LEU A 38 -4.17 -2.16 7.63
C LEU A 38 -2.94 -1.34 8.02
N THR A 39 -1.85 -2.01 8.41
CA THR A 39 -0.57 -1.36 8.71
C THR A 39 0.02 -0.79 7.42
N THR A 40 0.00 0.54 7.25
CA THR A 40 0.43 1.24 6.03
C THR A 40 1.89 1.71 6.04
N ALA A 41 2.51 1.77 7.22
CA ALA A 41 3.86 2.29 7.43
C ALA A 41 4.54 1.66 8.66
N GLY A 42 5.88 1.77 8.73
CA GLY A 42 6.71 1.30 9.85
C GLY A 42 6.31 1.88 11.21
N MET A 43 5.94 3.17 11.22
CA MET A 43 5.65 3.94 12.43
C MET A 43 4.40 3.50 13.18
N VAL A 44 3.47 2.78 12.54
CA VAL A 44 2.15 2.45 13.09
C VAL A 44 2.27 1.72 14.43
N GLN A 45 3.22 0.78 14.55
CA GLN A 45 3.47 0.05 15.79
C GLN A 45 4.07 0.90 16.91
N PHE A 46 4.61 2.09 16.58
CA PHE A 46 5.24 3.02 17.51
C PHE A 46 4.36 4.24 17.84
N LYS A 47 3.14 4.33 17.25
CA LYS A 47 2.17 5.41 17.52
C LYS A 47 1.95 5.69 19.02
N PRO A 48 1.84 4.68 19.92
CA PRO A 48 1.71 4.94 21.36
C PRO A 48 2.91 5.67 21.98
N TYR A 49 4.12 5.50 21.43
CA TYR A 49 5.33 6.17 21.92
C TYR A 49 5.37 7.63 21.47
N TYR A 50 5.04 7.92 20.21
CA TYR A 50 4.94 9.30 19.72
C TYR A 50 3.89 10.11 20.47
N LEU A 51 2.77 9.47 20.86
CA LEU A 51 1.71 10.11 21.63
C LEU A 51 2.00 10.21 23.13
N GLY A 52 3.12 9.65 23.62
CA GLY A 52 3.46 9.62 25.04
C GLY A 52 2.57 8.72 25.91
N VAL A 53 1.73 7.88 25.28
CA VAL A 53 0.84 6.92 25.97
C VAL A 53 1.65 5.77 26.57
N ALA A 54 2.76 5.41 25.93
CA ALA A 54 3.72 4.44 26.42
C ALA A 54 5.14 4.97 26.29
N LYS A 55 6.08 4.40 27.06
CA LYS A 55 7.51 4.69 26.96
C LYS A 55 8.23 3.49 26.33
N PRO A 56 9.07 3.70 25.31
CA PRO A 56 9.88 2.63 24.76
C PRO A 56 11.03 2.27 25.71
N GLU A 57 11.43 0.99 25.74
CA GLU A 57 12.62 0.55 26.48
C GLU A 57 13.91 1.15 25.91
N ASN A 58 14.01 1.25 24.58
CA ASN A 58 15.06 1.97 23.87
C ASN A 58 14.40 3.07 23.03
N PRO A 59 14.74 4.35 23.22
CA PRO A 59 14.16 5.45 22.44
C PRO A 59 14.55 5.43 20.96
N ARG A 60 15.52 4.58 20.56
CA ARG A 60 15.96 4.36 19.19
C ARG A 60 15.55 2.97 18.73
N MET A 61 14.83 2.87 17.63
CA MET A 61 14.32 1.59 17.11
C MET A 61 14.52 1.50 15.60
N ALA A 62 14.77 0.32 15.08
CA ALA A 62 14.81 0.08 13.64
C ALA A 62 14.00 -1.18 13.29
N SER A 63 13.26 -1.15 12.17
CA SER A 63 12.48 -2.30 11.74
C SER A 63 12.40 -2.40 10.21
N CYS A 64 12.05 -3.59 9.74
CA CYS A 64 11.60 -3.82 8.36
C CYS A 64 10.14 -4.24 8.44
N GLN A 65 9.24 -3.28 8.27
CA GLN A 65 7.81 -3.48 8.46
C GLN A 65 7.16 -3.93 7.16
N LYS A 66 6.37 -5.00 7.22
CA LYS A 66 5.43 -5.34 6.14
C LYS A 66 4.28 -4.33 6.13
N CYS A 67 4.08 -3.66 4.99
CA CYS A 67 3.13 -2.56 4.82
C CYS A 67 2.12 -2.90 3.74
N PHE A 68 0.87 -2.47 3.93
CA PHE A 68 -0.20 -2.69 2.96
C PHE A 68 -0.91 -1.38 2.60
N ARG A 69 -0.99 -1.05 1.31
CA ARG A 69 -1.68 0.13 0.76
C ARG A 69 -2.82 -0.28 -0.16
N THR A 70 -4.05 -0.05 0.29
CA THR A 70 -5.26 -0.33 -0.49
C THR A 70 -5.48 0.67 -1.62
N THR A 71 -4.89 1.87 -1.51
CA THR A 71 -4.94 2.93 -2.54
C THR A 71 -4.26 2.51 -3.83
N ASP A 72 -3.25 1.63 -3.72
CA ASP A 72 -2.36 1.30 -4.82
C ASP A 72 -2.85 0.07 -5.60
N ILE A 73 -3.96 -0.56 -5.16
CA ILE A 73 -4.54 -1.75 -5.79
C ILE A 73 -4.65 -1.54 -7.30
N GLU A 74 -5.29 -0.47 -7.76
CA GLU A 74 -5.54 -0.23 -9.19
C GLU A 74 -4.25 0.02 -10.01
N SER A 75 -3.22 0.58 -9.37
CA SER A 75 -1.92 0.85 -9.99
C SER A 75 -1.04 -0.40 -10.12
N VAL A 76 -1.30 -1.45 -9.33
CA VAL A 76 -0.55 -2.72 -9.43
C VAL A 76 -0.61 -3.26 -10.85
N GLY A 77 0.55 -3.72 -11.33
CA GLY A 77 0.77 -4.15 -12.71
C GLY A 77 1.65 -3.20 -13.52
N ASP A 78 1.89 -1.99 -13.02
CA ASP A 78 2.90 -1.09 -13.57
C ASP A 78 4.33 -1.49 -13.16
N ALA A 79 5.30 -0.59 -13.22
CA ALA A 79 6.70 -0.90 -12.91
C ALA A 79 7.05 -0.88 -11.42
N SER A 80 6.21 -0.31 -10.55
CA SER A 80 6.63 0.07 -9.18
C SER A 80 5.57 0.00 -8.09
N HIS A 81 4.27 0.06 -8.39
CA HIS A 81 3.23 0.06 -7.37
C HIS A 81 2.96 -1.34 -6.84
N LEU A 82 2.79 -1.42 -5.53
CA LEU A 82 2.57 -2.65 -4.78
C LEU A 82 1.46 -2.40 -3.75
N THR A 83 0.58 -3.37 -3.54
CA THR A 83 -0.31 -3.37 -2.38
C THR A 83 0.47 -3.75 -1.14
N LEU A 84 1.28 -4.81 -1.20
CA LEU A 84 2.16 -5.26 -0.13
C LEU A 84 3.61 -4.95 -0.46
N PHE A 85 4.28 -4.22 0.43
CA PHE A 85 5.70 -3.90 0.31
C PHE A 85 6.36 -3.87 1.69
N GLU A 86 7.69 -3.80 1.71
CA GLU A 86 8.46 -3.73 2.93
C GLU A 86 9.06 -2.34 3.12
N MET A 87 8.89 -1.79 4.33
CA MET A 87 9.41 -0.48 4.70
C MET A 87 10.52 -0.63 5.74
N LEU A 88 11.74 -0.29 5.33
CA LEU A 88 12.89 -0.13 6.22
C LEU A 88 12.76 1.22 6.94
N GLY A 89 12.80 1.23 8.26
CA GLY A 89 12.64 2.45 9.03
C GLY A 89 13.52 2.51 10.27
N ASN A 90 13.94 3.72 10.62
CA ASN A 90 14.63 4.04 11.86
C ASN A 90 13.87 5.14 12.60
N PHE A 91 13.63 4.93 13.88
CA PHE A 91 12.71 5.71 14.70
C PHE A 91 13.42 6.27 15.92
N SER A 92 13.11 7.51 16.27
CA SER A 92 13.58 8.22 17.46
C SER A 92 12.39 8.73 18.24
N ILE A 93 12.28 8.40 19.53
CA ILE A 93 11.26 8.95 20.42
C ILE A 93 11.94 9.90 21.39
N GLY A 94 11.85 11.21 21.14
CA GLY A 94 12.43 12.24 22.00
C GLY A 94 13.94 12.13 22.22
N ASN A 95 14.69 11.67 21.22
CA ASN A 95 16.13 11.46 21.31
C ASN A 95 16.90 12.28 20.25
N TYR A 96 17.40 11.64 19.20
CA TYR A 96 18.01 12.36 18.08
C TYR A 96 16.93 12.95 17.17
N PHE A 97 17.29 13.97 16.39
CA PHE A 97 16.35 14.67 15.50
C PHE A 97 16.95 14.87 14.11
N LYS A 98 16.69 16.00 13.44
CA LYS A 98 17.05 16.24 12.03
C LYS A 98 18.54 16.00 11.75
N LYS A 99 19.43 16.51 12.60
CA LYS A 99 20.88 16.46 12.37
C LYS A 99 21.38 15.03 12.19
N GLU A 100 21.10 14.15 13.15
CA GLU A 100 21.52 12.76 13.07
C GLU A 100 20.70 11.98 12.04
N ALA A 101 19.40 12.26 11.89
CA ALA A 101 18.56 11.58 10.90
C ALA A 101 19.09 11.79 9.47
N ILE A 102 19.42 13.04 9.12
CA ILE A 102 19.99 13.40 7.82
C ILE A 102 21.39 12.80 7.66
N ALA A 103 22.26 12.96 8.66
CA ALA A 103 23.64 12.45 8.58
C ALA A 103 23.69 10.93 8.40
N TRP A 104 22.90 10.17 9.17
CA TRP A 104 22.88 8.71 9.06
C TRP A 104 22.20 8.22 7.78
N ALA A 105 21.16 8.90 7.31
CA ALA A 105 20.55 8.57 6.02
C ALA A 105 21.55 8.77 4.87
N TRP A 106 22.29 9.88 4.89
CA TRP A 106 23.32 10.17 3.90
C TRP A 106 24.49 9.18 3.97
N GLU A 107 25.00 8.89 5.17
CA GLU A 107 26.04 7.89 5.42
C GLU A 107 25.63 6.51 4.88
N TYR A 108 24.40 6.07 5.16
CA TYR A 108 23.91 4.78 4.68
C TYR A 108 23.85 4.72 3.16
N VAL A 109 23.25 5.72 2.51
CA VAL A 109 23.08 5.72 1.05
C VAL A 109 24.43 5.85 0.33
N THR A 110 25.29 6.78 0.76
CA THR A 110 26.53 7.08 0.01
C THR A 110 27.72 6.22 0.41
N GLN A 111 27.83 5.80 1.67
CA GLN A 111 28.99 5.06 2.16
C GLN A 111 28.68 3.57 2.34
N ARG A 112 27.53 3.21 2.94
CA ARG A 112 27.19 1.79 3.17
C ARG A 112 26.73 1.11 1.89
N LEU A 113 25.87 1.77 1.10
CA LEU A 113 25.37 1.25 -0.17
C LEU A 113 26.22 1.65 -1.38
N ASN A 114 27.12 2.64 -1.23
CA ASN A 114 27.95 3.18 -2.32
C ASN A 114 27.11 3.72 -3.49
N ILE A 115 25.93 4.31 -3.21
CA ILE A 115 25.15 4.99 -4.24
C ILE A 115 25.85 6.32 -4.57
N PRO A 116 26.15 6.62 -5.85
CA PRO A 116 26.87 7.83 -6.20
C PRO A 116 26.11 9.09 -5.79
N ALA A 117 26.76 10.00 -5.07
CA ALA A 117 26.14 11.21 -4.55
C ALA A 117 25.57 12.11 -5.66
N GLU A 118 26.21 12.12 -6.83
CA GLU A 118 25.77 12.80 -8.05
C GLU A 118 24.55 12.14 -8.72
N ARG A 119 24.02 11.05 -8.18
CA ARG A 119 22.72 10.48 -8.58
C ARG A 119 21.62 10.80 -7.58
N LEU A 120 21.93 11.49 -6.49
CA LEU A 120 20.98 11.77 -5.42
C LEU A 120 20.48 13.21 -5.49
N TRP A 121 19.19 13.36 -5.19
CA TRP A 121 18.48 14.63 -5.07
C TRP A 121 17.69 14.63 -3.76
N ILE A 122 17.53 15.80 -3.17
CA ILE A 122 16.85 15.98 -1.89
C ILE A 122 15.63 16.86 -2.10
N THR A 123 14.50 16.50 -1.48
CA THR A 123 13.35 17.39 -1.32
C THR A 123 13.20 17.77 0.16
N VAL A 124 12.75 18.99 0.43
CA VAL A 124 12.54 19.53 1.78
C VAL A 124 11.27 20.37 1.81
N TYR A 125 10.55 20.34 2.94
CA TYR A 125 9.40 21.21 3.15
C TYR A 125 9.77 22.69 2.98
N LEU A 126 8.92 23.46 2.29
CA LEU A 126 9.20 24.84 1.89
C LEU A 126 9.70 25.76 3.02
N ASP A 127 9.22 25.55 4.25
CA ASP A 127 9.53 26.38 5.42
C ASP A 127 10.61 25.77 6.34
N ASP A 128 11.28 24.68 5.95
CA ASP A 128 12.27 23.98 6.77
C ASP A 128 13.72 24.32 6.38
N ASP A 129 14.12 25.55 6.70
CA ASP A 129 15.49 26.05 6.45
C ASP A 129 16.56 25.27 7.22
N GLU A 130 16.21 24.71 8.38
CA GLU A 130 17.11 23.90 9.21
C GLU A 130 17.53 22.63 8.46
N ALA A 131 16.57 21.90 7.86
CA ALA A 131 16.88 20.70 7.09
C ALA A 131 17.76 21.02 5.87
N ILE A 132 17.56 22.16 5.21
CA ILE A 132 18.41 22.58 4.07
C ILE A 132 19.84 22.83 4.51
N ALA A 133 20.05 23.54 5.63
CA ALA A 133 21.38 23.77 6.17
C ALA A 133 22.09 22.44 6.48
N LEU A 134 21.38 21.51 7.13
CA LEU A 134 21.91 20.19 7.48
C LEU A 134 22.28 19.34 6.25
N TRP A 135 21.49 19.42 5.17
CA TRP A 135 21.84 18.74 3.90
C TRP A 135 23.07 19.36 3.21
N LYS A 136 23.21 20.69 3.25
CA LYS A 136 24.41 21.37 2.76
C LYS A 136 25.65 20.97 3.56
N GLU A 137 25.53 20.79 4.89
CA GLU A 137 26.61 20.27 5.74
C GLU A 137 27.06 18.86 5.35
N GLN A 138 26.17 18.02 4.80
CA GLN A 138 26.52 16.70 4.25
C GLN A 138 27.20 16.77 2.88
N GLY A 139 27.33 17.97 2.29
CA GLY A 139 27.93 18.20 0.99
C GLY A 139 26.96 18.11 -0.19
N VAL A 140 25.64 18.10 0.06
CA VAL A 140 24.65 18.12 -1.03
C VAL A 140 24.66 19.50 -1.71
N PRO A 141 24.88 19.57 -3.04
CA PRO A 141 24.83 20.82 -3.78
C PRO A 141 23.46 21.50 -3.70
N GLU A 142 23.43 22.83 -3.58
CA GLU A 142 22.19 23.60 -3.47
C GLU A 142 21.23 23.38 -4.64
N ASN A 143 21.75 23.21 -5.86
CA ASN A 143 20.93 22.93 -7.05
C ASN A 143 20.32 21.51 -7.07
N ARG A 144 20.60 20.67 -6.07
CA ARG A 144 20.01 19.34 -5.86
C ARG A 144 19.10 19.26 -4.63
N ILE A 145 18.85 20.38 -3.97
CA ILE A 145 17.92 20.49 -2.85
C ILE A 145 16.71 21.28 -3.35
N VAL A 146 15.55 20.63 -3.40
CA VAL A 146 14.31 21.20 -3.93
C VAL A 146 13.33 21.44 -2.79
N ARG A 147 12.81 22.67 -2.69
CA ARG A 147 11.72 22.99 -1.75
C ARG A 147 10.38 22.60 -2.34
N LEU A 148 9.57 21.81 -1.63
CA LEU A 148 8.21 21.45 -2.06
C LEU A 148 7.15 21.78 -1.01
N GLY A 149 5.91 21.79 -1.50
CA GLY A 149 4.68 22.06 -0.75
C GLY A 149 4.33 21.02 0.30
N ALA A 150 3.27 21.30 1.07
CA ALA A 150 2.71 20.34 2.02
C ALA A 150 2.18 19.05 1.35
N ALA A 151 1.86 19.10 0.06
CA ALA A 151 1.41 17.93 -0.70
C ALA A 151 2.52 16.86 -0.86
N ASP A 152 3.79 17.28 -0.89
CA ASP A 152 4.93 16.38 -1.10
C ASP A 152 5.79 16.24 0.17
N ASN A 153 6.08 17.34 0.88
CA ASN A 153 7.00 17.33 2.03
C ASN A 153 6.35 17.62 3.39
N PHE A 154 5.07 17.30 3.57
CA PHE A 154 4.45 17.28 4.89
C PHE A 154 3.73 15.96 5.11
N TRP A 155 4.20 15.18 6.08
CA TRP A 155 3.68 13.84 6.32
C TRP A 155 2.65 13.83 7.46
N GLY A 156 1.51 13.20 7.18
CA GLY A 156 0.53 12.81 8.18
C GLY A 156 -0.58 13.85 8.47
N PRO A 157 -1.45 13.53 9.45
CA PRO A 157 -1.41 12.33 10.29
C PRO A 157 -1.81 11.04 9.54
N ALA A 158 -1.40 9.89 10.04
CA ALA A 158 -1.93 8.61 9.58
C ALA A 158 -3.36 8.41 10.09
N GLY A 159 -4.34 8.79 9.26
CA GLY A 159 -5.76 8.79 9.60
C GLY A 159 -6.31 10.22 9.70
N ASP A 160 -7.39 10.40 10.49
CA ASP A 160 -8.02 11.70 10.71
C ASP A 160 -7.37 12.51 11.85
N SER A 161 -6.48 11.90 12.65
CA SER A 161 -5.71 12.54 13.70
C SER A 161 -4.43 11.77 14.04
N GLY A 162 -3.45 12.45 14.66
CA GLY A 162 -2.23 11.83 15.17
C GLY A 162 -0.93 12.61 14.91
N PRO A 163 0.22 11.97 15.18
CA PRO A 163 1.54 12.54 14.96
C PRO A 163 1.78 12.87 13.47
N CYS A 164 2.38 14.02 13.20
CA CYS A 164 2.70 14.52 11.86
C CYS A 164 3.87 15.52 11.90
N GLY A 165 4.38 15.91 10.73
CA GLY A 165 5.48 16.88 10.64
C GLY A 165 5.96 17.12 9.21
N PRO A 166 6.83 18.13 9.00
CA PRO A 166 7.54 18.28 7.76
C PRO A 166 8.43 17.06 7.52
N CYS A 167 8.73 16.78 6.27
CA CYS A 167 9.65 15.72 5.91
C CYS A 167 10.64 16.15 4.84
N SER A 168 11.67 15.33 4.67
CA SER A 168 12.67 15.46 3.62
C SER A 168 12.91 14.11 2.98
N GLU A 169 12.98 14.07 1.65
CA GLU A 169 13.09 12.81 0.92
C GLU A 169 14.35 12.75 0.07
N ILE A 170 14.96 11.57 0.02
CA ILE A 170 16.08 11.24 -0.87
C ILE A 170 15.49 10.60 -2.13
N HIS A 171 15.86 11.16 -3.28
CA HIS A 171 15.48 10.70 -4.60
C HIS A 171 16.70 10.24 -5.38
N TYR A 172 16.56 9.15 -6.13
CA TYR A 172 17.54 8.72 -7.11
C TYR A 172 17.17 9.20 -8.52
N ASP A 173 18.16 9.68 -9.25
CA ASP A 173 18.06 10.16 -10.64
C ASP A 173 18.49 9.07 -11.62
N PHE A 174 17.53 8.48 -12.32
CA PHE A 174 17.80 7.48 -13.37
C PHE A 174 18.53 8.04 -14.59
N GLY A 175 18.68 9.36 -14.73
CA GLY A 175 19.37 10.02 -15.83
C GLY A 175 18.42 10.76 -16.78
N GLN A 176 18.97 11.68 -17.57
CA GLN A 176 18.20 12.54 -18.48
C GLN A 176 17.53 11.77 -19.62
N GLU A 177 18.05 10.58 -19.95
CA GLU A 177 17.47 9.62 -20.87
C GLU A 177 16.12 9.05 -20.38
N THR A 178 15.84 9.18 -19.09
CA THR A 178 14.58 8.79 -18.46
C THR A 178 13.74 10.04 -18.16
N GLY A 179 12.43 9.98 -18.41
CA GLY A 179 11.50 11.06 -18.06
C GLY A 179 11.19 12.02 -19.22
N CYS A 180 10.92 13.29 -18.89
CA CYS A 180 10.32 14.24 -19.84
C CYS A 180 11.33 15.02 -20.70
N GLY A 181 12.65 14.83 -20.49
CA GLY A 181 13.71 15.51 -21.25
C GLY A 181 13.83 17.03 -21.04
N LYS A 182 13.04 17.62 -20.14
CA LYS A 182 13.12 19.06 -19.84
C LYS A 182 14.37 19.40 -19.04
N ALA A 183 14.97 20.56 -19.32
CA ALA A 183 16.20 21.02 -18.67
C ALA A 183 16.03 21.30 -17.17
N ASP A 184 14.83 21.71 -16.75
CA ASP A 184 14.44 22.02 -15.36
C ASP A 184 13.84 20.81 -14.61
N CYS A 185 13.91 19.62 -15.22
CA CYS A 185 13.38 18.39 -14.63
C CYS A 185 14.08 18.07 -13.31
N ASN A 186 13.30 18.00 -12.24
CA ASN A 186 13.73 17.74 -10.87
C ASN A 186 12.70 16.81 -10.16
N PRO A 187 12.92 16.38 -8.91
CA PRO A 187 12.02 15.46 -8.19
C PRO A 187 10.54 15.87 -8.10
N SER A 188 10.18 17.14 -8.26
CA SER A 188 8.77 17.56 -8.36
C SER A 188 8.06 16.97 -9.60
N CYS A 189 8.83 16.57 -10.62
CA CYS A 189 8.31 16.08 -11.87
C CYS A 189 7.84 14.62 -11.76
N LYS A 190 6.55 14.37 -12.00
CA LYS A 190 5.97 13.02 -12.00
C LYS A 190 6.23 12.27 -13.33
N CYS A 191 7.42 12.43 -13.93
CA CYS A 191 7.77 11.86 -15.24
C CYS A 191 8.48 10.49 -15.17
N GLY A 192 8.75 9.96 -13.97
CA GLY A 192 9.41 8.67 -13.78
C GLY A 192 10.95 8.69 -13.78
N ARG A 193 11.59 9.86 -13.97
CA ARG A 193 13.05 10.01 -13.87
C ARG A 193 13.58 9.88 -12.43
N PHE A 194 12.86 10.48 -11.49
CA PHE A 194 13.24 10.51 -10.09
C PHE A 194 12.43 9.50 -9.30
N CYS A 195 13.10 8.67 -8.53
CA CYS A 195 12.46 7.71 -7.63
C CYS A 195 12.79 8.06 -6.19
N GLU A 196 11.75 8.33 -5.40
CA GLU A 196 11.84 8.45 -3.95
C GLU A 196 12.27 7.11 -3.34
N ILE A 197 13.45 7.09 -2.73
CA ILE A 197 14.02 5.89 -2.10
C ILE A 197 13.92 5.94 -0.57
N TRP A 198 13.88 7.12 0.05
CA TRP A 198 13.80 7.25 1.50
C TRP A 198 13.14 8.56 1.92
N ASN A 199 12.13 8.48 2.79
CA ASN A 199 11.48 9.63 3.42
C ASN A 199 11.91 9.75 4.89
N LEU A 200 12.32 10.95 5.31
CA LEU A 200 12.71 11.32 6.67
C LEU A 200 11.66 12.30 7.23
N VAL A 201 10.79 11.83 8.12
CA VAL A 201 9.73 12.63 8.73
C VAL A 201 10.19 13.16 10.09
N PHE A 202 10.10 14.48 10.24
CA PHE A 202 10.44 15.19 11.47
C PHE A 202 9.18 15.39 12.31
N VAL A 203 8.82 14.34 13.04
CA VAL A 203 7.58 14.26 13.81
C VAL A 203 7.62 15.26 14.96
N GLN A 204 6.92 16.38 14.82
CA GLN A 204 6.94 17.50 15.77
C GLN A 204 5.56 18.02 16.14
N PHE A 205 4.51 17.58 15.45
CA PHE A 205 3.13 17.98 15.71
C PHE A 205 2.22 16.78 15.99
N ASN A 206 1.16 17.01 16.75
CA ASN A 206 -0.01 16.16 16.83
C ASN A 206 -1.19 16.93 16.25
N GLN A 207 -1.83 16.38 15.21
CA GLN A 207 -3.01 16.96 14.57
C GLN A 207 -4.28 16.32 15.13
N ASP A 208 -5.24 17.14 15.55
CA ASP A 208 -6.57 16.66 15.96
C ASP A 208 -7.52 16.50 14.75
N LYS A 209 -8.74 15.99 15.01
CA LYS A 209 -9.75 15.75 13.96
C LYS A 209 -10.27 17.01 13.27
N SER A 210 -10.04 18.19 13.85
CA SER A 210 -10.38 19.47 13.21
C SER A 210 -9.28 19.97 12.28
N GLY A 211 -8.12 19.29 12.24
CA GLY A 211 -6.94 19.72 11.51
C GLY A 211 -6.02 20.64 12.29
N LYS A 212 -6.34 20.97 13.55
CA LYS A 212 -5.49 21.83 14.38
C LYS A 212 -4.28 21.05 14.88
N ARG A 213 -3.09 21.66 14.75
CA ARG A 213 -1.80 21.08 15.13
C ARG A 213 -1.31 21.65 16.45
N GLN A 214 -0.78 20.78 17.30
CA GLN A 214 -0.13 21.12 18.57
C GLN A 214 1.27 20.53 18.59
N ASN A 215 2.23 21.23 19.19
CA ASN A 215 3.59 20.69 19.31
C ASN A 215 3.59 19.43 20.17
N LEU A 216 4.33 18.41 19.72
CA LEU A 216 4.60 17.24 20.55
C LEU A 216 5.55 17.62 21.68
N PRO A 217 5.42 16.99 22.85
CA PRO A 217 6.29 17.26 24.01
C PRO A 217 7.75 16.90 23.73
N ALA A 218 7.99 15.96 22.81
CA ALA A 218 9.32 15.54 22.40
C ALA A 218 9.35 15.32 20.88
N PRO A 219 10.05 16.19 20.12
CA PRO A 219 10.29 15.96 18.70
C PRO A 219 10.95 14.61 18.46
N SER A 220 10.52 13.95 17.41
CA SER A 220 10.78 12.54 17.16
C SER A 220 11.06 12.31 15.67
N ILE A 221 11.66 11.17 15.32
CA ILE A 221 12.00 10.82 13.95
C ILE A 221 11.24 9.58 13.54
N ASP A 222 10.63 9.64 12.37
CA ASP A 222 10.09 8.51 11.63
C ASP A 222 10.74 8.48 10.25
N THR A 223 11.21 7.33 9.79
CA THR A 223 11.72 7.19 8.43
C THR A 223 11.13 5.96 7.74
N GLY A 224 11.03 6.05 6.42
CA GLY A 224 10.55 4.96 5.58
C GLY A 224 11.30 4.89 4.26
N MET A 225 12.01 3.79 4.03
CA MET A 225 12.64 3.42 2.77
C MET A 225 11.95 2.17 2.23
N GLY A 226 11.43 2.26 1.00
CA GLY A 226 10.81 1.10 0.34
C GLY A 226 11.87 0.09 -0.10
N LEU A 227 11.86 -1.11 0.48
CA LEU A 227 12.84 -2.15 0.18
C LEU A 227 12.79 -2.56 -1.30
N GLU A 228 11.60 -2.80 -1.84
CA GLU A 228 11.43 -3.19 -3.24
C GLU A 228 11.96 -2.11 -4.19
N ARG A 229 11.71 -0.82 -3.87
CA ARG A 229 12.27 0.29 -4.63
C ARG A 229 13.78 0.26 -4.58
N LEU A 230 14.37 0.23 -3.37
CA LEU A 230 15.83 0.16 -3.18
C LEU A 230 16.46 -1.01 -3.95
N THR A 231 15.81 -2.16 -3.91
CA THR A 231 16.29 -3.39 -4.56
C THR A 231 16.38 -3.22 -6.07
N ILE A 232 15.44 -2.49 -6.71
CA ILE A 232 15.54 -2.16 -8.13
C ILE A 232 16.89 -1.48 -8.43
N LEU A 233 17.25 -0.46 -7.64
CA LEU A 233 18.47 0.30 -7.88
C LEU A 233 19.71 -0.56 -7.67
N MET A 234 19.77 -1.25 -6.53
CA MET A 234 20.93 -2.04 -6.13
C MET A 234 21.14 -3.28 -7.00
N GLN A 235 20.09 -3.72 -7.71
CA GLN A 235 20.14 -4.80 -8.70
C GLN A 235 20.03 -4.30 -10.15
N SER A 236 20.11 -3.00 -10.39
CA SER A 236 20.04 -2.41 -11.74
C SER A 236 18.90 -2.98 -12.59
N LYS A 237 17.74 -3.21 -11.97
CA LYS A 237 16.53 -3.74 -12.63
C LYS A 237 15.68 -2.61 -13.20
N LYS A 238 14.77 -2.95 -14.11
CA LYS A 238 13.86 -1.95 -14.70
C LYS A 238 12.59 -1.73 -13.88
N ASN A 239 12.18 -2.72 -13.08
CA ASN A 239 10.95 -2.70 -12.30
C ASN A 239 11.06 -3.67 -11.12
N VAL A 240 10.14 -3.53 -10.15
CA VAL A 240 10.13 -4.34 -8.92
C VAL A 240 10.00 -5.84 -9.19
N TYR A 241 9.35 -6.21 -10.30
CA TYR A 241 9.02 -7.60 -10.63
C TYR A 241 10.20 -8.41 -11.17
N GLU A 242 11.28 -7.74 -11.57
CA GLU A 242 12.53 -8.36 -12.01
C GLU A 242 13.54 -8.54 -10.86
N THR A 243 13.23 -8.04 -9.67
CA THR A 243 14.08 -8.18 -8.48
C THR A 243 14.00 -9.60 -7.92
N ASP A 244 15.00 -9.99 -7.13
CA ASP A 244 15.03 -11.29 -6.44
C ASP A 244 13.86 -11.53 -5.47
N ILE A 245 13.15 -10.46 -5.04
CA ILE A 245 11.92 -10.56 -4.25
C ILE A 245 10.79 -11.18 -5.08
N PHE A 246 10.65 -10.76 -6.33
CA PHE A 246 9.51 -11.10 -7.18
C PHE A 246 9.81 -12.12 -8.26
N ALA A 247 11.04 -12.20 -8.77
CA ALA A 247 11.40 -13.05 -9.90
C ALA A 247 10.94 -14.51 -9.71
N PRO A 248 11.16 -15.17 -8.54
CA PRO A 248 10.68 -16.55 -8.34
C PRO A 248 9.15 -16.69 -8.37
N ILE A 249 8.42 -15.62 -7.99
CA ILE A 249 6.94 -15.61 -7.97
C ILE A 249 6.42 -15.38 -9.39
N VAL A 250 7.04 -14.46 -10.15
CA VAL A 250 6.73 -14.22 -11.56
C VAL A 250 7.06 -15.45 -12.42
N GLU A 251 8.17 -16.12 -12.15
CA GLU A 251 8.55 -17.37 -12.80
C GLU A 251 7.50 -18.47 -12.57
N LYS A 252 6.95 -18.58 -11.34
CA LYS A 252 5.85 -19.49 -11.04
C LYS A 252 4.60 -19.13 -11.86
N ALA A 253 4.25 -17.85 -11.98
CA ALA A 253 3.12 -17.42 -12.81
C ALA A 253 3.34 -17.74 -14.31
N CYS A 254 4.56 -17.53 -14.81
CA CYS A 254 4.95 -17.90 -16.18
C CYS A 254 4.79 -19.41 -16.41
N LEU A 255 5.30 -20.24 -15.49
CA LEU A 255 5.23 -21.69 -15.56
C LEU A 255 3.78 -22.19 -15.62
N LEU A 256 2.91 -21.66 -14.75
CA LEU A 256 1.50 -22.06 -14.70
C LEU A 256 0.74 -21.66 -15.97
N SER A 257 1.02 -20.47 -16.51
CA SER A 257 0.30 -19.91 -17.65
C SER A 257 0.86 -20.32 -19.02
N GLY A 258 2.09 -20.83 -19.07
CA GLY A 258 2.83 -21.04 -20.31
C GLY A 258 3.22 -19.74 -21.03
N ARG A 259 3.04 -18.58 -20.39
CA ARG A 259 3.41 -17.26 -20.92
C ARG A 259 4.84 -16.90 -20.52
N LYS A 260 5.44 -15.96 -21.26
CA LYS A 260 6.80 -15.48 -21.00
C LYS A 260 6.76 -14.02 -20.58
N TYR A 261 7.43 -13.68 -19.47
CA TYR A 261 7.62 -12.28 -19.08
C TYR A 261 8.56 -11.55 -20.05
N GLY A 262 8.25 -10.30 -20.38
CA GLY A 262 8.97 -9.44 -21.31
C GLY A 262 8.56 -9.62 -22.78
N CYS A 263 7.48 -10.35 -23.10
CA CYS A 263 7.05 -10.53 -24.49
C CYS A 263 6.14 -9.40 -24.98
N ASP A 264 5.18 -8.98 -24.17
CA ASP A 264 4.24 -7.91 -24.48
C ASP A 264 3.68 -7.28 -23.20
N ALA A 265 3.28 -6.01 -23.30
CA ALA A 265 2.89 -5.22 -22.14
C ALA A 265 1.64 -5.75 -21.41
N ALA A 266 0.69 -6.38 -22.12
CA ALA A 266 -0.54 -6.87 -21.53
C ALA A 266 -0.29 -8.15 -20.72
N THR A 267 0.47 -9.09 -21.28
CA THR A 267 0.93 -10.30 -20.59
C THR A 267 1.78 -9.94 -19.38
N ASP A 268 2.72 -9.01 -19.52
CA ASP A 268 3.57 -8.56 -18.42
C ASP A 268 2.73 -7.97 -17.28
N ARG A 269 1.80 -7.06 -17.61
CA ARG A 269 0.89 -6.48 -16.62
C ARG A 269 0.09 -7.55 -15.88
N ALA A 270 -0.45 -8.53 -16.59
CA ALA A 270 -1.21 -9.61 -15.98
C ALA A 270 -0.35 -10.50 -15.05
N LEU A 271 0.86 -10.86 -15.48
CA LEU A 271 1.83 -11.63 -14.67
C LEU A 271 2.21 -10.88 -13.39
N ARG A 272 2.41 -9.57 -13.49
CA ARG A 272 2.71 -8.69 -12.35
C ARG A 272 1.57 -8.63 -11.34
N ILE A 273 0.34 -8.42 -11.82
CA ILE A 273 -0.86 -8.37 -10.96
C ILE A 273 -1.07 -9.70 -10.25
N VAL A 274 -0.99 -10.82 -10.97
CA VAL A 274 -1.11 -12.15 -10.38
C VAL A 274 -0.05 -12.38 -9.31
N SER A 275 1.20 -12.02 -9.58
CA SER A 275 2.32 -12.22 -8.65
C SER A 275 2.21 -11.34 -7.40
N GLU A 276 1.89 -10.05 -7.55
CA GLU A 276 1.75 -9.11 -6.44
C GLU A 276 0.56 -9.43 -5.56
N HIS A 277 -0.63 -9.62 -6.14
CA HIS A 277 -1.81 -9.92 -5.36
C HIS A 277 -1.68 -11.27 -4.66
N SER A 278 -1.01 -12.27 -5.26
CA SER A 278 -0.70 -13.52 -4.57
C SER A 278 0.14 -13.30 -3.31
N ARG A 279 1.12 -12.37 -3.33
CA ARG A 279 1.85 -11.96 -2.12
C ARG A 279 0.91 -11.35 -1.10
N GLY A 280 0.14 -10.33 -1.49
CA GLY A 280 -0.79 -9.63 -0.60
C GLY A 280 -1.81 -10.57 0.06
N ILE A 281 -2.47 -11.44 -0.71
CA ILE A 281 -3.43 -12.46 -0.23
C ILE A 281 -2.78 -13.36 0.81
N THR A 282 -1.61 -13.91 0.50
CA THR A 282 -0.88 -14.85 1.36
C THR A 282 -0.57 -14.22 2.72
N PHE A 283 -0.05 -12.99 2.74
CA PHE A 283 0.28 -12.28 3.98
C PHE A 283 -0.95 -11.86 4.78
N LEU A 284 -2.01 -11.37 4.11
CA LEU A 284 -3.25 -11.00 4.80
C LEU A 284 -3.87 -12.19 5.53
N ILE A 285 -3.96 -13.36 4.88
CA ILE A 285 -4.50 -14.56 5.51
C ILE A 285 -3.57 -15.06 6.62
N ALA A 286 -2.25 -15.02 6.42
CA ALA A 286 -1.29 -15.39 7.45
C ALA A 286 -1.37 -14.50 8.70
N ASP A 287 -1.71 -13.22 8.55
CA ASP A 287 -1.96 -12.31 9.66
C ASP A 287 -3.39 -12.44 10.25
N GLY A 288 -4.25 -13.28 9.67
CA GLY A 288 -5.56 -13.62 10.20
C GLY A 288 -6.74 -12.84 9.59
N VAL A 289 -6.55 -12.20 8.43
CA VAL A 289 -7.67 -11.63 7.68
C VAL A 289 -8.51 -12.75 7.07
N ILE A 290 -9.81 -12.69 7.32
CA ILE A 290 -10.80 -13.64 6.81
C ILE A 290 -11.64 -12.94 5.73
N PRO A 291 -11.95 -13.61 4.59
CA PRO A 291 -12.80 -13.05 3.53
C PRO A 291 -14.17 -12.59 4.05
N ASP A 292 -14.54 -11.33 3.77
CA ASP A 292 -15.81 -10.73 4.19
C ASP A 292 -16.30 -9.69 3.15
N LYS A 293 -17.54 -9.22 3.27
CA LYS A 293 -18.16 -8.19 2.42
C LYS A 293 -17.76 -6.76 2.84
N ALA A 294 -17.04 -6.59 3.96
CA ALA A 294 -16.62 -5.29 4.46
C ALA A 294 -15.19 -5.31 5.04
N GLY A 295 -14.63 -4.12 5.24
CA GLY A 295 -13.33 -3.92 5.90
C GLY A 295 -12.19 -4.72 5.27
N ARG A 296 -11.34 -5.32 6.10
CA ARG A 296 -10.14 -6.07 5.68
C ARG A 296 -10.50 -7.29 4.82
N GLY A 297 -11.60 -7.97 5.17
CA GLY A 297 -12.07 -9.12 4.43
C GLY A 297 -12.52 -8.78 3.02
N TYR A 298 -13.06 -7.58 2.81
CA TYR A 298 -13.39 -7.09 1.46
C TYR A 298 -12.14 -6.83 0.63
N VAL A 299 -11.10 -6.21 1.23
CA VAL A 299 -9.80 -6.01 0.58
C VAL A 299 -9.20 -7.34 0.13
N LEU A 300 -9.19 -8.34 1.02
CA LEU A 300 -8.72 -9.68 0.69
C LEU A 300 -9.48 -10.29 -0.49
N ARG A 301 -10.82 -10.22 -0.48
CA ARG A 301 -11.64 -10.71 -1.60
C ARG A 301 -11.34 -9.96 -2.90
N ARG A 302 -11.16 -8.64 -2.84
CA ARG A 302 -10.85 -7.83 -4.03
C ARG A 302 -9.54 -8.25 -4.67
N LEU A 303 -8.46 -8.40 -3.89
CA LEU A 303 -7.17 -8.90 -4.40
C LEU A 303 -7.31 -10.30 -5.01
N LEU A 304 -7.97 -11.22 -4.30
CA LEU A 304 -8.17 -12.60 -4.77
C LEU A 304 -8.91 -12.62 -6.09
N ARG A 305 -10.05 -11.94 -6.18
CA ARG A 305 -10.87 -11.90 -7.40
C ARG A 305 -10.14 -11.27 -8.58
N ARG A 306 -9.39 -10.19 -8.33
CA ARG A 306 -8.60 -9.55 -9.39
C ARG A 306 -7.45 -10.45 -9.84
N ALA A 307 -6.76 -11.13 -8.93
CA ALA A 307 -5.74 -12.12 -9.29
C ALA A 307 -6.33 -13.24 -10.16
N VAL A 308 -7.50 -13.79 -9.80
CA VAL A 308 -8.17 -14.82 -10.62
C VAL A 308 -8.55 -14.29 -12.01
N LEU A 309 -9.09 -13.07 -12.11
CA LEU A 309 -9.42 -12.45 -13.40
C LEU A 309 -8.19 -12.32 -14.31
N PHE A 310 -7.08 -11.80 -13.80
CA PHE A 310 -5.85 -11.69 -14.60
C PHE A 310 -5.23 -13.06 -14.89
N GLY A 311 -5.41 -14.05 -14.00
CA GLY A 311 -5.10 -15.44 -14.29
C GLY A 311 -5.87 -15.97 -15.50
N ARG A 312 -7.18 -15.71 -15.59
CA ARG A 312 -7.99 -16.09 -16.75
C ARG A 312 -7.49 -15.46 -18.05
N ARG A 313 -7.07 -14.19 -18.02
CA ARG A 313 -6.48 -13.51 -19.17
C ARG A 313 -5.15 -14.12 -19.64
N LEU A 314 -4.40 -14.72 -18.71
CA LEU A 314 -3.19 -15.47 -19.02
C LEU A 314 -3.49 -16.88 -19.58
N GLY A 315 -4.74 -17.35 -19.50
CA GLY A 315 -5.18 -18.69 -19.90
C GLY A 315 -5.27 -19.69 -18.75
N LEU A 316 -5.23 -19.24 -17.48
CA LEU A 316 -5.36 -20.11 -16.32
C LEU A 316 -6.83 -20.45 -16.07
N GLU A 317 -7.25 -21.63 -16.52
CA GLU A 317 -8.64 -22.06 -16.39
C GLU A 317 -8.98 -22.80 -15.07
N ARG A 318 -7.96 -23.34 -14.41
CA ARG A 318 -8.09 -24.09 -13.16
C ARG A 318 -7.61 -23.23 -11.99
N PRO A 319 -8.05 -23.53 -10.74
CA PRO A 319 -7.53 -22.88 -9.55
C PRO A 319 -6.00 -22.94 -9.50
N PHE A 320 -5.35 -21.82 -9.22
CA PHE A 320 -3.90 -21.66 -9.30
C PHE A 320 -3.31 -20.84 -8.14
N LEU A 321 -4.13 -20.18 -7.32
CA LEU A 321 -3.63 -19.30 -6.27
C LEU A 321 -2.94 -20.06 -5.13
N VAL A 322 -3.29 -21.33 -4.91
CA VAL A 322 -2.59 -22.21 -3.96
C VAL A 322 -1.13 -22.41 -4.37
N ASP A 323 -0.90 -22.67 -5.66
CA ASP A 323 0.43 -22.81 -6.23
C ASP A 323 1.26 -21.52 -6.13
N MET A 324 0.60 -20.38 -6.39
CA MET A 324 1.23 -19.06 -6.25
C MET A 324 1.56 -18.75 -4.79
N ALA A 325 0.64 -19.00 -3.86
CA ALA A 325 0.87 -18.83 -2.42
C ALA A 325 2.01 -19.73 -1.93
N GLY A 326 2.15 -20.96 -2.46
CA GLY A 326 3.29 -21.82 -2.20
C GLY A 326 4.62 -21.15 -2.59
N ALA A 327 4.70 -20.51 -3.76
CA ALA A 327 5.90 -19.76 -4.17
C ALA A 327 6.19 -18.57 -3.26
N VAL A 328 5.16 -17.83 -2.83
CA VAL A 328 5.30 -16.72 -1.87
C VAL A 328 5.82 -17.22 -0.53
N ILE A 329 5.24 -18.28 0.03
CA ILE A 329 5.67 -18.85 1.32
C ILE A 329 7.12 -19.33 1.23
N ASN A 330 7.48 -20.02 0.15
CA ASN A 330 8.86 -20.46 -0.06
C ASN A 330 9.84 -19.29 -0.13
N ARG A 331 9.48 -18.20 -0.81
CA ARG A 331 10.37 -17.03 -0.95
C ARG A 331 10.52 -16.23 0.35
N MET A 332 9.43 -16.08 1.12
CA MET A 332 9.35 -15.08 2.18
C MET A 332 9.40 -15.67 3.60
N SER A 333 9.20 -16.98 3.79
CA SER A 333 9.08 -17.59 5.12
C SER A 333 10.37 -17.60 5.96
N GLY A 334 11.54 -17.44 5.33
CA GLY A 334 12.81 -17.24 6.05
C GLY A 334 12.84 -15.93 6.82
N ILE A 335 12.14 -14.90 6.33
CA ILE A 335 12.03 -13.57 6.95
C ILE A 335 10.78 -13.51 7.83
N TYR A 336 9.67 -14.07 7.34
CA TYR A 336 8.35 -14.04 7.98
C TYR A 336 7.89 -15.46 8.34
N PRO A 337 8.37 -16.02 9.48
CA PRO A 337 8.12 -17.41 9.85
C PRO A 337 6.63 -17.72 10.09
N GLU A 338 5.80 -16.72 10.35
CA GLU A 338 4.35 -16.86 10.44
C GLU A 338 3.72 -17.45 9.17
N LEU A 339 4.30 -17.17 7.98
CA LEU A 339 3.85 -17.75 6.71
C LEU A 339 3.97 -19.27 6.72
N LYS A 340 5.09 -19.79 7.22
CA LYS A 340 5.32 -21.24 7.33
C LYS A 340 4.45 -21.86 8.42
N LYS A 341 4.37 -21.20 9.58
CA LYS A 341 3.56 -21.66 10.72
C LYS A 341 2.08 -21.79 10.38
N ARG A 342 1.55 -20.91 9.52
CA ARG A 342 0.15 -20.91 9.10
C ARG A 342 -0.08 -21.42 7.68
N GLN A 343 0.91 -22.08 7.07
CA GLN A 343 0.86 -22.51 5.67
C GLN A 343 -0.42 -23.29 5.35
N THR A 344 -0.76 -24.33 6.12
CA THR A 344 -1.96 -25.15 5.88
C THR A 344 -3.23 -24.29 5.84
N TYR A 345 -3.42 -23.45 6.85
CA TYR A 345 -4.57 -22.56 6.94
C TYR A 345 -4.66 -21.58 5.76
N VAL A 346 -3.52 -20.98 5.38
CA VAL A 346 -3.44 -20.06 4.24
C VAL A 346 -3.86 -20.75 2.95
N LEU A 347 -3.30 -21.93 2.67
CA LEU A 347 -3.58 -22.66 1.44
C LEU A 347 -5.04 -23.15 1.36
N GLU A 348 -5.59 -23.66 2.46
CA GLU A 348 -7.00 -24.11 2.54
C GLU A 348 -7.99 -22.96 2.33
N MET A 349 -7.73 -21.80 2.94
CA MET A 349 -8.57 -20.61 2.77
C MET A 349 -8.55 -20.10 1.34
N ILE A 350 -7.37 -20.02 0.72
CA ILE A 350 -7.22 -19.61 -0.68
C ILE A 350 -7.98 -20.58 -1.59
N ALA A 351 -7.79 -21.89 -1.41
CA ALA A 351 -8.47 -22.90 -2.22
C ALA A 351 -9.99 -22.77 -2.14
N SER A 352 -10.54 -22.60 -0.94
CA SER A 352 -11.98 -22.46 -0.70
C SER A 352 -12.56 -21.21 -1.39
N GLU A 353 -11.90 -20.07 -1.26
CA GLU A 353 -12.41 -18.81 -1.85
C GLU A 353 -12.23 -18.77 -3.37
N GLU A 354 -11.12 -19.29 -3.92
CA GLU A 354 -10.90 -19.37 -5.36
C GLU A 354 -11.91 -20.30 -6.03
N ALA A 355 -12.21 -21.44 -5.42
CA ALA A 355 -13.24 -22.37 -5.91
C ALA A 355 -14.61 -21.68 -5.95
N ARG A 356 -15.03 -21.06 -4.84
CA ARG A 356 -16.33 -20.36 -4.75
C ARG A 356 -16.45 -19.23 -5.78
N PHE A 357 -15.38 -18.46 -5.99
CA PHE A 357 -15.43 -17.37 -6.96
C PHE A 357 -15.38 -17.85 -8.41
N SER A 358 -14.66 -18.94 -8.70
CA SER A 358 -14.57 -19.50 -10.05
C SER A 358 -15.95 -19.92 -10.59
N GLU A 359 -16.84 -20.42 -9.73
CA GLU A 359 -18.23 -20.76 -10.09
C GLU A 359 -19.03 -19.54 -10.56
N THR A 360 -18.85 -18.37 -9.94
CA THR A 360 -19.61 -17.15 -10.30
C THR A 360 -18.90 -16.30 -11.36
N LEU A 361 -17.59 -16.48 -11.54
CA LEU A 361 -16.78 -15.69 -12.46
C LEU A 361 -17.21 -15.88 -13.91
N ALA A 362 -17.42 -17.12 -14.35
CA ALA A 362 -17.79 -17.41 -15.74
C ALA A 362 -19.11 -16.73 -16.11
N THR A 363 -20.16 -16.92 -15.30
CA THR A 363 -21.47 -16.30 -15.50
C THR A 363 -21.41 -14.78 -15.42
N GLY A 364 -20.58 -14.23 -14.53
CA GLY A 364 -20.41 -12.78 -14.41
C GLY A 364 -19.68 -12.16 -15.61
N LEU A 365 -18.71 -12.87 -16.21
CA LEU A 365 -18.05 -12.44 -17.45
C LEU A 365 -19.03 -12.44 -18.63
N GLU A 366 -19.86 -13.49 -18.77
CA GLU A 366 -20.89 -13.56 -19.82
C GLU A 366 -21.90 -12.41 -19.69
N LEU A 367 -22.39 -12.15 -18.46
CA LEU A 367 -23.30 -11.03 -18.22
C LEU A 367 -22.64 -9.68 -18.51
N LEU A 368 -21.37 -9.50 -18.11
CA LEU A 368 -20.65 -8.27 -18.40
C LEU A 368 -20.51 -8.07 -19.91
N GLU A 369 -20.20 -9.11 -20.69
CA GLU A 369 -20.17 -9.02 -22.14
C GLU A 369 -21.53 -8.65 -22.74
N GLU A 370 -22.61 -9.18 -22.20
CA GLU A 370 -23.96 -8.79 -22.58
C GLU A 370 -24.25 -7.31 -22.29
N ILE A 371 -23.96 -6.84 -21.08
CA ILE A 371 -24.12 -5.44 -20.67
C ILE A 371 -23.31 -4.52 -21.58
N VAL A 372 -22.05 -4.87 -21.86
CA VAL A 372 -21.18 -4.09 -22.76
C VAL A 372 -21.81 -3.98 -24.15
N ARG A 373 -22.32 -5.07 -24.74
CA ARG A 373 -22.98 -5.03 -26.06
C ARG A 373 -24.24 -4.17 -26.06
N GLN A 374 -24.99 -4.19 -24.96
CA GLN A 374 -26.27 -3.48 -24.84
C GLN A 374 -26.09 -2.00 -24.49
N THR A 375 -24.93 -1.64 -23.93
CA THR A 375 -24.63 -0.26 -23.50
C THR A 375 -24.56 0.67 -24.71
N LYS A 376 -25.55 1.57 -24.83
CA LYS A 376 -25.57 2.65 -25.81
C LYS A 376 -25.09 3.94 -25.13
N GLY A 377 -24.08 4.61 -25.69
CA GLY A 377 -23.58 5.89 -25.17
C GLY A 377 -22.33 5.82 -24.29
N GLY A 378 -21.62 4.68 -24.27
CA GLY A 378 -20.28 4.62 -23.68
C GLY A 378 -20.22 4.55 -22.14
N ARG A 379 -21.36 4.38 -21.44
CA ARG A 379 -21.43 4.35 -19.97
C ARG A 379 -22.35 3.24 -19.46
N ILE A 380 -21.79 2.27 -18.75
CA ILE A 380 -22.52 1.21 -18.05
C ILE A 380 -23.26 1.84 -16.86
N SER A 381 -24.53 1.46 -16.67
CA SER A 381 -25.37 2.01 -15.61
C SER A 381 -24.91 1.55 -14.21
N GLY A 382 -25.19 2.36 -13.19
CA GLY A 382 -24.91 2.00 -11.80
C GLY A 382 -25.67 0.75 -11.35
N GLN A 383 -26.86 0.53 -11.91
CA GLN A 383 -27.70 -0.65 -11.68
C GLN A 383 -27.08 -1.93 -12.24
N ASP A 384 -26.55 -1.88 -13.45
CA ASP A 384 -25.87 -3.02 -14.08
C ASP A 384 -24.58 -3.35 -13.33
N ALA A 385 -23.80 -2.33 -12.97
CA ALA A 385 -22.60 -2.48 -12.15
C ALA A 385 -22.95 -3.06 -10.77
N PHE A 386 -24.04 -2.61 -10.15
CA PHE A 386 -24.51 -3.13 -8.87
C PHE A 386 -24.99 -4.58 -8.98
N LYS A 387 -25.67 -4.96 -10.07
CA LYS A 387 -26.08 -6.35 -10.33
C LYS A 387 -24.87 -7.27 -10.45
N LEU A 388 -23.84 -6.87 -11.19
CA LEU A 388 -22.56 -7.60 -11.29
C LEU A 388 -21.92 -7.78 -9.89
N TYR A 389 -21.93 -6.73 -9.08
CA TYR A 389 -21.41 -6.77 -7.72
C TYR A 389 -22.20 -7.67 -6.77
N ASP A 390 -23.51 -7.44 -6.65
CA ASP A 390 -24.34 -8.09 -5.63
C ASP A 390 -24.62 -9.56 -5.98
N THR A 391 -24.93 -9.84 -7.25
CA THR A 391 -25.36 -11.18 -7.68
C THR A 391 -24.17 -12.07 -8.04
N TYR A 392 -23.16 -11.53 -8.72
CA TYR A 392 -22.06 -12.33 -9.29
C TYR A 392 -20.74 -12.12 -8.53
N GLY A 393 -20.72 -11.21 -7.56
CA GLY A 393 -19.53 -10.92 -6.77
C GLY A 393 -18.44 -10.20 -7.56
N PHE A 394 -18.76 -9.47 -8.63
CA PHE A 394 -17.78 -8.67 -9.35
C PHE A 394 -17.56 -7.32 -8.64
N PRO A 395 -16.39 -7.08 -8.04
CA PRO A 395 -16.05 -5.74 -7.55
C PRO A 395 -16.28 -4.69 -8.64
N VAL A 396 -16.87 -3.55 -8.29
CA VAL A 396 -17.15 -2.46 -9.24
C VAL A 396 -15.88 -2.00 -9.95
N GLU A 397 -14.74 -2.11 -9.27
CA GLU A 397 -13.42 -1.77 -9.79
C GLU A 397 -13.03 -2.72 -10.94
N MET A 398 -13.34 -4.02 -10.83
CA MET A 398 -13.12 -4.99 -11.92
C MET A 398 -14.05 -4.71 -13.10
N THR A 399 -15.31 -4.38 -12.84
CA THR A 399 -16.24 -3.94 -13.89
C THR A 399 -15.71 -2.71 -14.61
N THR A 400 -15.18 -1.75 -13.87
CA THR A 400 -14.58 -0.51 -14.41
C THR A 400 -13.35 -0.80 -15.26
N GLU A 401 -12.45 -1.67 -14.79
CA GLU A 401 -11.23 -2.06 -15.53
C GLU A 401 -11.57 -2.73 -16.86
N ILE A 402 -12.52 -3.67 -16.87
CA ILE A 402 -12.95 -4.36 -18.10
C ILE A 402 -13.74 -3.42 -19.04
N ALA A 403 -14.56 -2.53 -18.48
CA ALA A 403 -15.31 -1.55 -19.26
C ALA A 403 -14.35 -0.60 -20.00
N ALA A 404 -13.32 -0.10 -19.30
CA ALA A 404 -12.34 0.83 -19.87
C ALA A 404 -11.59 0.24 -21.07
N GLU A 405 -11.25 -1.05 -21.03
CA GLU A 405 -10.62 -1.77 -22.15
C GLU A 405 -11.49 -1.82 -23.41
N LYS A 406 -12.81 -1.76 -23.23
CA LYS A 406 -13.79 -1.71 -24.33
C LYS A 406 -14.21 -0.27 -24.67
N GLY A 407 -13.52 0.73 -24.14
CA GLY A 407 -13.83 2.15 -24.35
C GLY A 407 -15.11 2.62 -23.65
N LEU A 408 -15.55 1.90 -22.60
CA LEU A 408 -16.73 2.23 -21.81
C LEU A 408 -16.34 2.76 -20.42
N SER A 409 -17.21 3.59 -19.86
CA SER A 409 -17.14 4.07 -18.48
C SER A 409 -18.20 3.37 -17.61
N VAL A 410 -18.08 3.47 -16.29
CA VAL A 410 -19.08 2.96 -15.34
C VAL A 410 -19.64 4.14 -14.54
N ASP A 411 -20.96 4.16 -14.35
CA ASP A 411 -21.63 5.12 -13.47
C ASP A 411 -21.41 4.77 -11.99
N LEU A 412 -20.31 5.27 -11.41
CA LEU A 412 -19.95 5.02 -10.02
C LEU A 412 -20.89 5.70 -9.01
N ASP A 413 -21.42 6.89 -9.33
CA ASP A 413 -22.39 7.58 -8.47
C ASP A 413 -23.72 6.82 -8.41
N GLY A 414 -24.17 6.30 -9.55
CA GLY A 414 -25.33 5.42 -9.63
C GLY A 414 -25.10 4.11 -8.86
N PHE A 415 -23.91 3.52 -8.96
CA PHE A 415 -23.55 2.32 -8.20
C PHE A 415 -23.60 2.56 -6.69
N GLU A 416 -23.01 3.66 -6.19
CA GLU A 416 -23.04 3.97 -4.76
C GLU A 416 -24.47 4.27 -4.28
N SER A 417 -25.29 4.87 -5.13
CA SER A 417 -26.73 5.06 -4.85
C SER A 417 -27.45 3.73 -4.65
N GLU A 418 -27.20 2.73 -5.50
CA GLU A 418 -27.76 1.37 -5.35
C GLU A 418 -27.23 0.66 -4.09
N MET A 419 -25.94 0.84 -3.78
CA MET A 419 -25.33 0.34 -2.53
C MET A 419 -26.02 0.92 -1.29
N GLU A 420 -26.31 2.23 -1.27
CA GLU A 420 -27.03 2.88 -0.17
C GLU A 420 -28.49 2.43 -0.06
N ILE A 421 -29.16 2.22 -1.19
CA ILE A 421 -30.51 1.63 -1.23
C ILE A 421 -30.48 0.23 -0.60
N GLN A 422 -29.50 -0.60 -0.95
CA GLN A 422 -29.35 -1.95 -0.38
C GLN A 422 -29.03 -1.90 1.12
N ARG A 423 -28.11 -1.02 1.56
CA ARG A 423 -27.79 -0.82 2.99
C ARG A 423 -29.03 -0.42 3.78
N THR A 424 -29.86 0.46 3.23
CA THR A 424 -31.11 0.91 3.85
C THR A 424 -32.15 -0.21 3.92
N LYS A 425 -32.29 -1.02 2.86
CA LYS A 425 -33.13 -2.23 2.86
C LYS A 425 -32.68 -3.26 3.92
N ALA A 426 -31.37 -3.50 4.04
CA ALA A 426 -30.82 -4.42 5.05
C ALA A 426 -31.02 -3.93 6.49
N ARG A 427 -30.99 -2.60 6.73
CA ARG A 427 -31.27 -2.00 8.05
C ARG A 427 -32.75 -2.05 8.41
N SER A 428 -33.64 -1.82 7.44
CA SER A 428 -35.10 -1.90 7.66
C SER A 428 -35.58 -3.34 7.88
N SER A 429 -35.01 -4.32 7.19
CA SER A 429 -35.29 -5.74 7.45
C SER A 429 -34.76 -6.22 8.80
N ARG A 430 -33.61 -5.69 9.27
CA ARG A 430 -33.09 -5.94 10.64
C ARG A 430 -33.96 -5.34 11.74
N LYS A 431 -34.63 -4.21 11.51
CA LYS A 431 -35.63 -3.68 12.45
C LYS A 431 -36.84 -4.61 12.57
N PHE A 432 -37.23 -5.28 11.49
CA PHE A 432 -38.32 -6.27 11.50
C PHE A 432 -37.93 -7.60 12.16
N SER A 433 -36.63 -7.96 12.22
CA SER A 433 -36.19 -9.20 12.90
C SER A 433 -36.04 -9.06 14.42
N PHE A 434 -36.18 -7.86 14.98
CA PHE A 434 -36.09 -7.59 16.42
C PHE A 434 -37.45 -7.42 17.12
N ASP A 435 -38.57 -7.70 16.43
CA ASP A 435 -39.93 -7.59 16.97
C ASP A 435 -40.68 -8.93 17.09
N ALA A 436 -39.94 -10.05 17.23
CA ALA A 436 -40.53 -11.36 17.51
C ALA A 436 -39.94 -12.11 18.73
N ALA A 437 -39.13 -11.45 19.56
CA ALA A 437 -38.80 -11.96 20.90
C ALA A 437 -38.35 -10.82 21.85
N ALA A 438 -39.11 -10.65 22.93
CA ALA A 438 -38.83 -9.86 24.13
C ALA A 438 -39.03 -8.32 24.06
N THR A 439 -40.25 -7.96 24.46
CA THR A 439 -40.75 -6.69 25.00
C THR A 439 -39.77 -5.81 25.79
N ALA A 440 -39.68 -4.55 25.37
CA ALA A 440 -39.98 -3.35 26.16
C ALA A 440 -39.31 -3.14 27.53
N GLU A 441 -37.97 -3.15 27.62
CA GLU A 441 -37.28 -2.42 28.71
C GLU A 441 -35.79 -2.09 28.44
N ALA A 442 -35.44 -1.59 27.24
CA ALA A 442 -34.04 -1.21 26.93
C ALA A 442 -33.84 0.13 26.20
N VAL A 443 -34.90 0.93 25.99
CA VAL A 443 -34.82 2.14 25.14
C VAL A 443 -34.40 3.41 25.90
N LYS A 444 -34.06 3.34 27.20
CA LYS A 444 -33.69 4.56 27.96
C LYS A 444 -32.19 4.90 28.00
N ASN A 445 -31.27 4.05 27.54
CA ASN A 445 -29.82 4.28 27.69
C ASN A 445 -28.97 4.32 26.40
N MET A 446 -29.55 4.41 25.20
CA MET A 446 -28.77 4.56 23.94
C MET A 446 -29.00 5.90 23.22
N ARG A 447 -28.73 7.01 23.91
CA ARG A 447 -28.53 8.31 23.26
C ARG A 447 -27.14 8.85 23.58
N HIS A 448 -26.08 8.18 23.09
CA HIS A 448 -24.75 8.82 23.00
C HIS A 448 -23.71 8.20 22.06
N ALA A 449 -24.09 7.34 21.10
CA ALA A 449 -23.10 6.70 20.23
C ALA A 449 -23.59 6.48 18.79
N GLU A 450 -23.93 7.56 18.08
CA GLU A 450 -24.04 7.52 16.62
C GLU A 450 -23.51 8.83 16.04
N LYS A 451 -22.26 8.78 15.55
CA LYS A 451 -21.71 9.59 14.45
C LYS A 451 -20.26 9.16 14.18
N THR A 452 -20.11 8.12 13.37
CA THR A 452 -18.87 7.86 12.62
C THR A 452 -19.28 7.25 11.30
N CYS A 453 -19.55 8.11 10.33
CA CYS A 453 -19.77 7.72 8.93
C CYS A 453 -18.39 7.74 8.25
N PHE A 454 -17.96 6.58 7.74
CA PHE A 454 -16.85 6.53 6.79
C PHE A 454 -17.38 7.03 5.44
N VAL A 455 -17.10 8.29 5.12
CA VAL A 455 -17.26 8.83 3.77
C VAL A 455 -15.91 8.67 3.07
N ILE A 456 -15.83 7.76 2.11
CA ILE A 456 -14.75 7.75 1.13
C ILE A 456 -15.09 8.86 0.14
N ARG A 457 -14.48 10.04 0.33
CA ARG A 457 -14.44 11.07 -0.71
C ARG A 457 -13.14 10.91 -1.47
N THR A 458 -13.24 10.45 -2.70
CA THR A 458 -12.22 10.60 -3.72
C THR A 458 -12.03 12.10 -3.99
N CYS A 459 -10.87 12.64 -3.63
CA CYS A 459 -10.49 13.99 -4.04
C CYS A 459 -10.02 13.90 -5.50
N HIS A 460 -10.90 14.19 -6.45
CA HIS A 460 -10.50 14.58 -7.80
C HIS A 460 -10.18 16.07 -7.75
N SER A 461 -8.91 16.42 -7.86
CA SER A 461 -8.51 17.78 -8.24
C SER A 461 -8.52 17.86 -9.76
N GLU A 462 -9.64 18.29 -10.32
CA GLU A 462 -9.66 18.95 -11.62
C GLU A 462 -8.94 20.30 -11.46
N ILE A 463 -7.85 20.52 -12.18
CA ILE A 463 -7.29 21.86 -12.41
C ILE A 463 -7.52 22.15 -13.89
N ASN A 464 -8.50 23.02 -14.16
CA ASN A 464 -8.63 23.73 -15.41
C ASN A 464 -7.66 24.91 -15.42
N TYR A 465 -6.78 24.91 -16.43
CA TYR A 465 -5.84 25.95 -16.91
C TYR A 465 -4.73 26.44 -15.99
#